data_AF-A0A2J8JKJ7-F1
#
_entry.id   AF-A0A2J8JKJ7-F1
#
_cell.length_a   1.000
_cell.length_b   1.000
_cell.length_c   1.000
_cell.angle_alpha   90.00
_cell.angle_beta   90.00
_cell.angle_gamma   90.00
#
_symmetry.space_group_name_H-M   'P 1'
#
loop_
_entity.id
_entity.type
_entity.pdbx_description
1 polymer ?
#
loop_
_entity_poly.entity_id
_entity_poly.type
_entity_poly.pdbx_seq_one_letter_code
_entity_poly.pdbx_strand_id
1 'polypeptide(L)'
;MNGIKVEFSMKFTSRDMSLKRTPSKKQTGVFGVKISVVTKRERSKVPYIVRQCVEEVEKRGIEEVGIYRISGVATDIQALKAVFDANNKDILLMLSDMDINAIAGTLKLYFRELPEPLLTDRLYPAFMEGIALSDPAAKENCMMHLLRSLPDPNLITFLFLLEHLKRVAEKEPINKMSLHNLATVFGPTLLRPSEVESKAHLTSAADIWSHDVMAQNSSGTHCTSPPTCSPRQGGCGGWWNQPLQPGVQLRLERLQ
;
A
#
# COMPACT_ATOMS: atom_id res chain seq x y z
N MET A 1 -5.41 45.28 27.42
CA MET A 1 -5.59 44.29 26.33
C MET A 1 -4.44 43.31 26.43
N ASN A 2 -4.71 42.09 26.92
CA ASN A 2 -3.66 41.06 27.07
C ASN A 2 -3.41 40.44 25.68
N GLY A 3 -2.27 40.80 25.07
CA GLY A 3 -1.89 40.30 23.76
C GLY A 3 -1.55 38.80 23.82
N ILE A 4 -2.25 38.00 23.02
CA ILE A 4 -1.91 36.59 22.82
C ILE A 4 -0.66 36.54 21.94
N LYS A 5 0.41 35.92 22.46
CA LYS A 5 1.66 35.68 21.73
C LYS A 5 1.64 34.25 21.22
N VAL A 6 1.63 34.07 19.91
CA VAL A 6 1.72 32.74 19.27
C VAL A 6 3.12 32.57 18.71
N GLU A 7 3.83 31.55 19.17
CA GLU A 7 5.18 31.21 18.73
C GLU A 7 5.11 30.03 17.75
N PHE A 8 5.44 30.29 16.49
CA PHE A 8 5.49 29.25 15.47
C PHE A 8 6.94 28.78 15.29
N SER A 9 7.14 27.47 15.34
CA SER A 9 8.40 26.84 14.93
C SER A 9 8.17 26.01 13.68
N MET A 10 9.07 26.13 12.71
CA MET A 10 9.03 25.37 11.46
C MET A 10 10.37 24.68 11.28
N LYS A 11 10.36 23.36 11.16
CA LYS A 11 11.56 22.55 10.90
C LYS A 11 11.55 22.11 9.45
N PHE A 12 12.50 22.62 8.67
CA PHE A 12 12.73 22.14 7.31
C PHE A 12 13.44 20.79 7.38
N THR A 13 12.81 19.76 6.84
CA THR A 13 13.42 18.45 6.62
C THR A 13 13.56 18.29 5.12
N SER A 14 14.78 18.06 4.63
CA SER A 14 14.98 17.86 3.19
C SER A 14 14.20 16.63 2.70
N ARG A 15 13.93 16.60 1.39
CA ARG A 15 13.24 15.46 0.75
C ARG A 15 14.00 14.17 1.03
N ASP A 16 15.32 14.20 0.88
CA ASP A 16 16.22 13.06 1.08
C ASP A 16 16.16 12.57 2.55
N MET A 17 16.15 13.50 3.50
CA MET A 17 16.00 13.17 4.93
C MET A 17 14.63 12.60 5.29
N SER A 18 13.55 13.04 4.62
CA SER A 18 12.19 12.53 4.85
C SER A 18 11.94 11.16 4.23
N LEU A 19 12.75 10.78 3.25
CA LEU A 19 12.66 9.49 2.54
C LEU A 19 13.57 8.42 3.12
N LYS A 20 14.52 8.80 3.99
CA LYS A 20 15.48 7.89 4.59
C LYS A 20 14.82 6.92 5.57
N ARG A 21 14.71 5.66 5.18
CA ARG A 21 14.36 4.53 6.06
C ARG A 21 15.46 4.34 7.09
N THR A 22 15.22 4.81 8.31
CA THR A 22 16.20 4.74 9.40
C THR A 22 15.77 3.66 10.39
N PRO A 23 16.57 2.61 10.60
CA PRO A 23 16.26 1.61 11.62
C PRO A 23 16.15 2.26 13.01
N SER A 24 15.15 1.85 13.77
CA SER A 24 14.98 2.29 15.15
C SER A 24 16.11 1.74 16.01
N LYS A 25 16.65 2.59 16.89
CA LYS A 25 17.61 2.17 17.93
C LYS A 25 16.92 1.31 19.00
N LYS A 26 15.61 1.46 19.18
CA LYS A 26 14.80 0.68 20.13
C LYS A 26 14.12 -0.47 19.40
N GLN A 27 14.55 -1.69 19.69
CA GLN A 27 13.96 -2.91 19.10
C GLN A 27 12.67 -3.37 19.79
N THR A 28 12.26 -2.70 20.87
CA THR A 28 11.02 -3.00 21.61
C THR A 28 9.77 -2.45 20.93
N GLY A 29 9.92 -1.44 20.07
CA GLY A 29 8.83 -0.83 19.31
C GLY A 29 8.44 -1.59 18.05
N VAL A 30 7.59 -0.98 17.22
CA VAL A 30 7.15 -1.52 15.92
C VAL A 30 7.61 -0.65 14.74
N PHE A 31 7.78 0.67 14.94
CA PHE A 31 8.25 1.57 13.89
C PHE A 31 9.77 1.51 13.75
N GLY A 32 10.28 1.50 12.51
CA GLY A 32 11.72 1.37 12.27
C GLY A 32 12.31 0.01 12.66
N VAL A 33 11.49 -1.00 12.94
CA VAL A 33 11.95 -2.36 13.27
C VAL A 33 11.68 -3.28 12.07
N LYS A 34 12.58 -4.24 11.82
CA LYS A 34 12.39 -5.20 10.72
C LYS A 34 11.09 -5.97 10.92
N ILE A 35 10.30 -6.11 9.85
CA ILE A 35 9.00 -6.78 9.92
C ILE A 35 9.10 -8.20 10.49
N SER A 36 10.15 -8.94 10.14
CA SER A 36 10.43 -10.28 10.67
C SER A 36 10.68 -10.33 12.18
N VAL A 37 11.23 -9.26 12.77
CA VAL A 37 11.44 -9.16 14.22
C VAL A 37 10.11 -8.90 14.91
N VAL A 38 9.28 -8.02 14.36
CA VAL A 38 7.94 -7.69 14.89
C VAL A 38 7.03 -8.92 14.85
N THR A 39 6.92 -9.58 13.71
CA THR A 39 6.07 -10.78 13.53
C THR A 39 6.50 -11.94 14.44
N LYS A 40 7.81 -12.16 14.58
CA LYS A 40 8.35 -13.18 15.50
C LYS A 40 8.01 -12.87 16.96
N ARG A 41 8.13 -11.60 17.38
CA ARG A 41 7.80 -11.17 18.75
C ARG A 41 6.32 -11.32 19.05
N GLU A 42 5.47 -10.96 18.10
CA GLU A 42 4.01 -11.02 18.22
C GLU A 42 3.45 -12.43 18.01
N ARG A 43 4.28 -13.38 17.56
CA ARG A 43 3.86 -14.75 17.17
C ARG A 43 2.74 -14.74 16.12
N SER A 44 2.82 -13.82 15.17
CA SER A 44 1.83 -13.62 14.11
C SER A 44 2.53 -13.43 12.76
N LYS A 45 1.93 -13.91 11.67
CA LYS A 45 2.45 -13.72 10.30
C LYS A 45 2.29 -12.28 9.79
N VAL A 46 1.31 -11.53 10.32
CA VAL A 46 1.03 -10.13 9.99
C VAL A 46 1.16 -9.27 11.25
N PRO A 47 1.91 -8.14 11.21
CA PRO A 47 2.06 -7.23 12.34
C PRO A 47 0.72 -6.74 12.89
N TYR A 48 0.62 -6.63 14.22
CA TYR A 48 -0.59 -6.22 14.92
C TYR A 48 -1.06 -4.84 14.47
N ILE A 49 -0.15 -3.87 14.32
CA ILE A 49 -0.45 -2.54 13.78
C ILE A 49 -1.14 -2.59 12.41
N VAL A 50 -0.69 -3.47 11.52
CA VAL A 50 -1.29 -3.61 10.18
C VAL A 50 -2.71 -4.15 10.30
N ARG A 51 -2.90 -5.20 11.11
CA ARG A 51 -4.23 -5.80 11.32
C ARG A 51 -5.21 -4.80 11.92
N GLN A 52 -4.84 -4.09 12.98
CA GLN A 52 -5.75 -3.16 13.65
C GLN A 52 -6.11 -1.96 12.80
N CYS A 53 -5.16 -1.37 12.07
CA CYS A 53 -5.49 -0.27 11.17
C CYS A 53 -6.39 -0.72 10.03
N VAL A 54 -6.14 -1.90 9.44
CA VAL A 54 -6.98 -2.46 8.37
C VAL A 54 -8.39 -2.77 8.89
N GLU A 55 -8.49 -3.48 10.01
CA GLU A 55 -9.78 -3.83 10.63
C GLU A 55 -10.63 -2.59 10.92
N GLU A 56 -10.02 -1.51 11.45
CA GLU A 56 -10.76 -0.28 11.75
C GLU A 56 -11.17 0.49 10.48
N VAL A 57 -10.32 0.51 9.44
CA VAL A 57 -10.68 1.08 8.13
C VAL A 57 -11.81 0.29 7.47
N GLU A 58 -11.80 -1.04 7.52
CA GLU A 58 -12.90 -1.84 6.97
C GLU A 58 -14.19 -1.65 7.75
N LYS A 59 -14.09 -1.50 9.08
CA LYS A 59 -15.25 -1.35 9.97
C LYS A 59 -16.01 -0.04 9.75
N ARG A 60 -15.32 1.09 9.55
CA ARG A 60 -15.97 2.42 9.44
C ARG A 60 -15.43 3.37 8.38
N GLY A 61 -14.28 3.04 7.77
CA GLY A 61 -13.60 3.90 6.79
C GLY A 61 -13.80 3.49 5.34
N ILE A 62 -14.43 2.34 5.07
CA ILE A 62 -14.48 1.78 3.72
C ILE A 62 -15.26 2.64 2.73
N GLU A 63 -16.20 3.45 3.23
CA GLU A 63 -17.01 4.39 2.43
C GLU A 63 -16.54 5.85 2.56
N GLU A 64 -15.47 6.11 3.33
CA GLU A 64 -14.91 7.46 3.50
C GLU A 64 -14.32 7.97 2.18
N VAL A 65 -14.79 9.13 1.73
CA VAL A 65 -14.36 9.72 0.45
C VAL A 65 -12.87 10.03 0.49
N GLY A 66 -12.12 9.44 -0.43
CA GLY A 66 -10.68 9.63 -0.53
C GLY A 66 -9.87 8.92 0.56
N ILE A 67 -10.41 7.87 1.20
CA ILE A 67 -9.67 7.05 2.17
C ILE A 67 -8.29 6.66 1.60
N TYR A 68 -7.25 6.74 2.44
CA TYR A 68 -5.82 6.64 2.07
C TYR A 68 -5.24 7.79 1.23
N ARG A 69 -6.02 8.50 0.41
CA ARG A 69 -5.55 9.67 -0.33
C ARG A 69 -5.53 10.92 0.54
N ILE A 70 -6.61 11.18 1.28
CA ILE A 70 -6.70 12.29 2.23
C ILE A 70 -5.75 12.02 3.41
N SER A 71 -5.05 13.06 3.85
CA SER A 71 -4.15 12.97 5.00
C SER A 71 -4.91 13.28 6.28
N GLY A 72 -4.82 12.38 7.26
CA GLY A 72 -5.25 12.67 8.62
C GLY A 72 -4.36 13.71 9.29
N VAL A 73 -4.81 14.19 10.44
CA VAL A 73 -4.11 15.18 11.24
C VAL A 73 -2.76 14.59 11.71
N ALA A 74 -1.67 15.32 11.47
CA ALA A 74 -0.32 14.83 11.74
C ALA A 74 -0.07 14.52 13.22
N THR A 75 -0.63 15.31 14.14
CA THR A 75 -0.53 15.08 15.59
C THR A 75 -1.19 13.76 15.99
N ASP A 76 -2.32 13.42 15.39
CA ASP A 76 -3.06 12.20 15.69
C ASP A 76 -2.31 10.97 15.17
N ILE A 77 -1.73 11.07 13.98
CA ILE A 77 -0.84 10.04 13.42
C ILE A 77 0.37 9.81 14.35
N GLN A 78 0.98 10.87 14.88
CA GLN A 78 2.10 10.72 15.82
C GLN A 78 1.66 10.14 17.16
N ALA A 79 0.47 10.49 17.64
CA ALA A 79 -0.10 9.91 18.86
C ALA A 79 -0.35 8.41 18.71
N LEU A 80 -1.00 7.99 17.60
CA LEU A 80 -1.20 6.58 17.27
C LEU A 80 0.13 5.84 17.15
N LYS A 81 1.11 6.43 16.45
CA LYS A 81 2.47 5.87 16.37
C LYS A 81 3.05 5.62 17.76
N ALA A 82 3.00 6.60 18.67
CA ALA A 82 3.55 6.45 20.01
C ALA A 82 2.88 5.31 20.80
N VAL A 83 1.57 5.16 20.67
CA VAL A 83 0.82 4.10 21.36
C VAL A 83 1.14 2.71 20.80
N PHE A 84 1.21 2.56 19.48
CA PHE A 84 1.65 1.31 18.85
C PHE A 84 3.11 0.98 19.21
N ASP A 85 4.00 1.97 19.23
CA ASP A 85 5.43 1.76 19.54
C ASP A 85 5.66 1.41 21.01
N ALA A 86 4.78 1.86 21.92
CA ALA A 86 4.76 1.46 23.31
C ALA A 86 4.16 0.07 23.56
N ASN A 87 3.60 -0.58 22.53
CA ASN A 87 2.89 -1.86 22.62
C ASN A 87 1.76 -1.82 23.68
N ASN A 88 1.02 -0.71 23.72
CA ASN A 88 -0.06 -0.53 24.69
C ASN A 88 -1.33 -1.33 24.26
N LYS A 89 -1.95 -2.03 25.22
CA LYS A 89 -3.15 -2.83 25.01
C LYS A 89 -4.44 -2.01 24.83
N ASP A 90 -4.43 -0.74 25.23
CA ASP A 90 -5.61 0.14 25.12
C ASP A 90 -5.80 0.73 23.71
N ILE A 91 -5.03 0.26 22.72
CA ILE A 91 -5.07 0.76 21.35
C ILE A 91 -6.46 0.68 20.72
N LEU A 92 -7.26 -0.34 21.06
CA LEU A 92 -8.60 -0.52 20.52
C LEU A 92 -9.54 0.65 20.85
N LEU A 93 -9.47 1.17 22.08
CA LEU A 93 -10.25 2.33 22.51
C LEU A 93 -9.78 3.60 21.80
N MET A 94 -8.46 3.76 21.66
CA MET A 94 -7.92 4.92 20.95
C MET A 94 -8.30 4.92 19.46
N LEU A 95 -8.28 3.75 18.81
CA LEU A 95 -8.65 3.61 17.39
C LEU A 95 -10.12 3.95 17.12
N SER A 96 -11.04 3.65 18.05
CA SER A 96 -12.45 4.00 17.86
C SER A 96 -12.70 5.51 17.91
N ASP A 97 -11.89 6.25 18.67
CA ASP A 97 -12.09 7.69 18.88
C ASP A 97 -11.32 8.58 17.89
N MET A 98 -10.30 8.02 17.21
CA MET A 98 -9.46 8.78 16.29
C MET A 98 -10.12 8.99 14.92
N ASP A 99 -9.71 10.03 14.19
CA ASP A 99 -10.10 10.21 12.79
C ASP A 99 -9.63 9.03 11.92
N ILE A 100 -10.46 8.63 10.95
CA ILE A 100 -10.16 7.45 10.12
C ILE A 100 -8.99 7.71 9.15
N ASN A 101 -8.81 8.96 8.70
CA ASN A 101 -7.69 9.33 7.86
C ASN A 101 -6.38 9.38 8.68
N ALA A 102 -6.44 9.59 10.00
CA ALA A 102 -5.29 9.45 10.89
C ALA A 102 -4.87 7.97 11.05
N ILE A 103 -5.83 7.04 11.11
CA ILE A 103 -5.55 5.60 11.15
C ILE A 103 -4.96 5.12 9.82
N ALA A 104 -5.57 5.50 8.70
CA ALA A 104 -5.04 5.25 7.36
C ALA A 104 -3.64 5.86 7.18
N GLY A 105 -3.42 7.07 7.72
CA GLY A 105 -2.12 7.74 7.79
C GLY A 105 -1.08 6.95 8.58
N THR A 106 -1.48 6.37 9.71
CA THR A 106 -0.61 5.56 10.58
C THR A 106 -0.20 4.25 9.90
N LEU A 107 -1.11 3.59 9.19
CA LEU A 107 -0.79 2.39 8.40
C LEU A 107 0.26 2.71 7.32
N LYS A 108 0.06 3.80 6.56
CA LYS A 108 1.03 4.26 5.55
C LYS A 108 2.38 4.60 6.19
N LEU A 109 2.35 5.28 7.35
CA LEU A 109 3.56 5.65 8.08
C LEU A 109 4.36 4.41 8.51
N TYR A 110 3.70 3.37 8.98
CA TYR A 110 4.35 2.12 9.37
C TYR A 110 5.16 1.53 8.22
N PHE A 111 4.54 1.33 7.05
CA PHE A 111 5.23 0.78 5.88
C PHE A 111 6.36 1.71 5.39
N ARG A 112 6.18 3.03 5.47
CA ARG A 112 7.20 4.00 5.08
C ARG A 112 8.42 3.97 5.99
N GLU A 113 8.22 3.73 7.29
CA GLU A 113 9.31 3.71 8.28
C GLU A 113 9.93 2.33 8.49
N LEU A 114 9.47 1.27 7.82
CA LEU A 114 10.19 0.00 7.83
C LEU A 114 11.65 0.21 7.39
N PRO A 115 12.63 -0.47 8.03
CA PRO A 115 14.04 -0.39 7.66
C PRO A 115 14.34 -0.70 6.19
N GLU A 116 13.50 -1.53 5.58
CA GLU A 116 13.52 -1.95 4.18
C GLU A 116 12.07 -1.88 3.66
N PRO A 117 11.81 -1.48 2.40
CA PRO A 117 10.47 -1.55 1.82
C PRO A 117 9.86 -2.96 1.93
N LEU A 118 8.53 -3.02 2.00
CA LEU A 118 7.81 -4.29 2.11
C LEU A 118 8.12 -5.22 0.93
N LEU A 119 8.29 -4.66 -0.27
CA LEU A 119 8.66 -5.39 -1.49
C LEU A 119 10.19 -5.53 -1.70
N THR A 120 10.98 -5.24 -0.66
CA THR A 120 12.45 -5.43 -0.54
C THR A 120 13.29 -4.63 -1.53
N ASP A 121 14.45 -4.16 -1.08
CA ASP A 121 15.39 -3.43 -1.96
C ASP A 121 15.96 -4.39 -3.02
N ARG A 122 16.23 -5.65 -2.62
CA ARG A 122 16.80 -6.69 -3.49
C ARG A 122 15.95 -6.99 -4.72
N LEU A 123 14.63 -7.02 -4.58
CA LEU A 123 13.73 -7.38 -5.68
C LEU A 123 13.28 -6.17 -6.50
N TYR A 124 13.59 -4.95 -6.07
CA TYR A 124 13.12 -3.72 -6.71
C TYR A 124 13.46 -3.64 -8.21
N PRO A 125 14.70 -3.89 -8.68
CA PRO A 125 15.01 -3.85 -10.12
C PRO A 125 14.13 -4.82 -10.92
N ALA A 126 13.95 -6.03 -10.42
CA ALA A 126 13.14 -7.05 -11.09
C ALA A 126 11.64 -6.69 -11.08
N PHE A 127 11.13 -6.05 -10.03
CA PHE A 127 9.78 -5.48 -10.05
C PHE A 127 9.63 -4.41 -11.12
N MET A 128 10.60 -3.49 -11.25
CA MET A 128 10.56 -2.42 -12.26
C MET A 128 10.56 -2.99 -13.69
N GLU A 129 11.41 -3.98 -13.96
CA GLU A 129 11.44 -4.69 -15.24
C GLU A 129 10.14 -5.44 -15.52
N GLY A 130 9.63 -6.20 -14.53
CA GLY A 130 8.40 -6.96 -14.68
C GLY A 130 7.18 -6.09 -14.97
N ILE A 131 7.13 -4.89 -14.38
CA ILE A 131 6.04 -3.93 -14.60
C ILE A 131 6.12 -3.33 -16.00
N ALA A 132 7.32 -3.12 -16.54
CA ALA A 132 7.51 -2.57 -17.88
C ALA A 132 7.18 -3.56 -19.03
N LEU A 133 6.92 -4.84 -18.72
CA LEU A 133 6.57 -5.84 -19.75
C LEU A 133 5.27 -5.46 -20.48
N SER A 134 5.25 -5.56 -21.81
CA SER A 134 4.03 -5.30 -22.59
C SER A 134 3.08 -6.50 -22.63
N ASP A 135 3.62 -7.72 -22.62
CA ASP A 135 2.82 -8.94 -22.69
C ASP A 135 2.12 -9.24 -21.34
N PRO A 136 0.79 -9.31 -21.28
CA PRO A 136 0.06 -9.52 -20.03
C PRO A 136 0.39 -10.84 -19.33
N ALA A 137 0.60 -11.93 -20.09
CA ALA A 137 0.89 -13.25 -19.51
C ALA A 137 2.32 -13.32 -18.96
N ALA A 138 3.30 -12.73 -19.64
CA ALA A 138 4.67 -12.61 -19.14
C ALA A 138 4.72 -11.71 -17.89
N LYS A 139 3.99 -10.58 -17.92
CA LYS A 139 3.87 -9.66 -16.76
C LYS A 139 3.31 -10.38 -15.54
N GLU A 140 2.20 -11.10 -15.70
CA GLU A 140 1.63 -11.95 -14.65
C GLU A 140 2.67 -12.93 -14.08
N ASN A 141 3.26 -13.76 -14.96
CA ASN A 141 4.13 -14.85 -14.53
C ASN A 141 5.35 -14.30 -13.79
N CYS A 142 5.92 -13.20 -14.29
CA CYS A 142 7.01 -12.47 -13.63
C CYS A 142 6.58 -11.97 -12.25
N MET A 143 5.44 -11.28 -12.15
CA MET A 143 4.95 -10.74 -10.87
C MET A 143 4.71 -11.85 -9.85
N MET A 144 4.08 -12.94 -10.27
CA MET A 144 3.81 -14.10 -9.42
C MET A 144 5.10 -14.80 -8.96
N HIS A 145 6.15 -14.82 -9.77
CA HIS A 145 7.47 -15.33 -9.37
C HIS A 145 8.14 -14.41 -8.33
N LEU A 146 8.08 -13.09 -8.54
CA LEU A 146 8.64 -12.11 -7.61
C LEU A 146 7.96 -12.14 -6.25
N LEU A 147 6.62 -12.24 -6.22
CA LEU A 147 5.88 -12.37 -4.96
C LEU A 147 6.28 -13.63 -4.19
N ARG A 148 6.47 -14.77 -4.86
CA ARG A 148 6.95 -16.02 -4.23
C ARG A 148 8.40 -15.94 -3.74
N SER A 149 9.18 -14.97 -4.22
CA SER A 149 10.57 -14.75 -3.83
C SER A 149 10.72 -13.83 -2.61
N LEU A 150 9.61 -13.25 -2.13
CA LEU A 150 9.58 -12.43 -0.92
C LEU A 150 9.73 -13.31 0.33
N PRO A 151 10.36 -12.80 1.40
CA PRO A 151 10.29 -13.45 2.71
C PRO A 151 8.85 -13.61 3.19
N ASP A 152 8.53 -14.70 3.89
CA ASP A 152 7.15 -15.00 4.34
C ASP A 152 6.46 -13.82 5.06
N PRO A 153 7.08 -13.11 6.03
CA PRO A 153 6.42 -11.98 6.68
C PRO A 153 6.06 -10.85 5.72
N ASN A 154 6.88 -10.63 4.68
CA ASN A 154 6.66 -9.61 3.66
C ASN A 154 5.52 -10.03 2.73
N LEU A 155 5.58 -11.26 2.19
CA LEU A 155 4.55 -11.80 1.30
C LEU A 155 3.18 -11.80 1.97
N ILE A 156 3.08 -12.37 3.18
CA ILE A 156 1.79 -12.53 3.85
C ILE A 156 1.20 -11.18 4.25
N THR A 157 2.04 -10.24 4.72
CA THR A 157 1.59 -8.87 5.02
C THR A 157 1.15 -8.14 3.75
N PHE A 158 1.86 -8.33 2.64
CA PHE A 158 1.50 -7.72 1.36
C PHE A 158 0.19 -8.28 0.82
N LEU A 159 -0.03 -9.60 0.86
CA LEU A 159 -1.29 -10.21 0.45
C LEU A 159 -2.46 -9.76 1.32
N PHE A 160 -2.26 -9.68 2.65
CA PHE A 160 -3.26 -9.13 3.58
C PHE A 160 -3.63 -7.68 3.22
N LEU A 161 -2.64 -6.85 2.91
CA LEU A 161 -2.89 -5.47 2.46
C LEU A 161 -3.59 -5.42 1.10
N LEU A 162 -3.20 -6.25 0.13
CA LEU A 162 -3.84 -6.28 -1.19
C LEU A 162 -5.31 -6.68 -1.11
N GLU A 163 -5.63 -7.66 -0.26
CA GLU A 163 -7.01 -8.07 -0.04
C GLU A 163 -7.85 -6.91 0.54
N HIS A 164 -7.29 -6.18 1.50
CA HIS A 164 -7.91 -4.97 2.02
C HIS A 164 -8.14 -3.90 0.95
N LEU A 165 -7.10 -3.57 0.16
CA LEU A 165 -7.19 -2.56 -0.89
C LEU A 165 -8.21 -2.93 -1.98
N LYS A 166 -8.37 -4.23 -2.28
CA LYS A 166 -9.42 -4.72 -3.16
C LYS A 166 -10.81 -4.39 -2.61
N ARG A 167 -11.08 -4.65 -1.32
CA ARG A 167 -12.37 -4.32 -0.68
C ARG A 167 -12.65 -2.81 -0.68
N VAL A 168 -11.62 -1.99 -0.49
CA VAL A 168 -11.75 -0.52 -0.63
C VAL A 168 -12.13 -0.14 -2.06
N ALA A 169 -11.47 -0.71 -3.07
CA ALA A 169 -11.78 -0.42 -4.47
C ALA A 169 -13.17 -0.90 -4.89
N GLU A 170 -13.70 -1.98 -4.30
CA GLU A 170 -15.09 -2.43 -4.52
C GLU A 170 -16.13 -1.38 -4.09
N LYS A 171 -15.74 -0.41 -3.25
CA LYS A 171 -16.56 0.73 -2.81
C LYS A 171 -16.25 2.04 -3.55
N GLU A 172 -15.51 1.97 -4.67
CA GLU A 172 -15.14 3.13 -5.51
C GLU A 172 -16.30 4.08 -5.83
N PRO A 173 -17.52 3.63 -6.15
CA PRO A 173 -18.63 4.55 -6.43
C PRO A 173 -18.93 5.54 -5.29
N ILE A 174 -18.61 5.16 -4.05
CA ILE A 174 -18.83 5.96 -2.85
C ILE A 174 -17.54 6.66 -2.44
N ASN A 175 -16.49 5.89 -2.12
CA ASN A 175 -15.25 6.42 -1.57
C ASN A 175 -14.32 7.10 -2.61
N LYS A 176 -14.61 6.95 -3.92
CA LYS A 176 -13.84 7.52 -5.05
C LYS A 176 -12.40 7.01 -5.17
N MET A 177 -12.09 5.86 -4.57
CA MET A 177 -10.76 5.27 -4.56
C MET A 177 -10.71 4.01 -5.42
N SER A 178 -10.36 4.16 -6.70
CA SER A 178 -10.06 3.05 -7.61
C SER A 178 -8.77 2.32 -7.25
N LEU A 179 -8.56 1.12 -7.79
CA LEU A 179 -7.28 0.40 -7.70
C LEU A 179 -6.10 1.27 -8.17
N HIS A 180 -6.30 2.07 -9.23
CA HIS A 180 -5.31 3.04 -9.71
C HIS A 180 -4.96 4.06 -8.62
N ASN A 181 -5.98 4.72 -8.05
CA ASN A 181 -5.77 5.74 -7.02
C ASN A 181 -5.05 5.14 -5.80
N LEU A 182 -5.43 3.94 -5.37
CA LEU A 182 -4.77 3.24 -4.26
C LEU A 182 -3.32 2.89 -4.60
N ALA A 183 -3.04 2.46 -5.83
CA ALA A 183 -1.70 2.14 -6.28
C ALA A 183 -0.77 3.38 -6.30
N THR A 184 -1.28 4.56 -6.67
CA THR A 184 -0.48 5.81 -6.59
C THR A 184 -0.10 6.19 -5.16
N VAL A 185 -0.94 5.83 -4.18
CA VAL A 185 -0.68 6.08 -2.75
C VAL A 185 0.29 5.03 -2.17
N PHE A 186 0.03 3.75 -2.42
CA PHE A 186 0.78 2.66 -1.80
C PHE A 186 2.04 2.26 -2.56
N GLY A 187 2.10 2.42 -3.88
CA GLY A 187 3.28 2.09 -4.70
C GLY A 187 4.57 2.71 -4.15
N PRO A 188 4.65 4.05 -3.99
CA PRO A 188 5.82 4.71 -3.41
C PRO A 188 6.07 4.36 -1.94
N THR A 189 5.07 3.86 -1.22
CA THR A 189 5.18 3.47 0.20
C THR A 189 5.76 2.07 0.34
N LEU A 190 5.45 1.15 -0.59
CA LEU A 190 5.79 -0.26 -0.53
C LEU A 190 7.05 -0.64 -1.32
N LEU A 191 7.39 0.11 -2.38
CA LEU A 191 8.48 -0.21 -3.31
C LEU A 191 9.69 0.70 -3.23
N ARG A 192 9.56 1.90 -2.69
CA ARG A 192 10.65 2.89 -2.74
C ARG A 192 11.91 2.35 -2.08
N PRO A 193 13.02 2.21 -2.85
CA PRO A 193 14.27 1.68 -2.31
C PRO A 193 14.88 2.57 -1.23
N SER A 194 15.64 1.97 -0.32
CA SER A 194 16.56 2.75 0.51
C SER A 194 17.67 3.40 -0.35
N GLU A 195 18.12 4.60 -0.01
CA GLU A 195 19.02 5.44 -0.83
C GLU A 195 20.44 4.88 -1.08
N VAL A 196 20.69 3.59 -0.83
CA VAL A 196 22.00 3.00 -1.14
C VAL A 196 22.29 3.09 -2.65
N GLU A 197 21.29 3.29 -3.53
CA GLU A 197 21.46 3.34 -5.00
C GLU A 197 20.76 4.48 -5.77
N SER A 198 20.06 5.44 -5.14
CA SER A 198 19.10 6.30 -5.88
C SER A 198 19.56 7.74 -6.12
N LYS A 199 20.10 8.03 -7.31
CA LYS A 199 20.19 9.41 -7.84
C LYS A 199 19.34 9.70 -9.09
N ALA A 200 18.60 8.73 -9.66
CA ALA A 200 17.93 8.94 -10.96
C ALA A 200 16.48 8.44 -11.16
N HIS A 201 15.90 7.57 -10.31
CA HIS A 201 14.69 6.80 -10.70
C HIS A 201 13.36 7.18 -10.02
N LEU A 202 13.32 8.25 -9.22
CA LEU A 202 12.18 8.57 -8.34
C LEU A 202 10.87 8.97 -9.06
N THR A 203 10.94 9.47 -10.29
CA THR A 203 9.75 9.86 -11.09
C THR A 203 9.19 8.69 -11.91
N SER A 204 10.07 7.84 -12.44
CA SER A 204 9.72 6.80 -13.41
C SER A 204 8.73 5.75 -12.88
N ALA A 205 8.84 5.31 -11.62
CA ALA A 205 7.99 4.23 -11.10
C ALA A 205 6.51 4.63 -10.98
N ALA A 206 6.20 5.81 -10.43
CA ALA A 206 4.82 6.26 -10.31
C ALA A 206 4.18 6.54 -11.69
N ASP A 207 4.98 7.04 -12.63
CA ASP A 207 4.54 7.36 -13.98
C ASP A 207 4.29 6.10 -14.82
N ILE A 208 5.18 5.09 -14.74
CA ILE A 208 5.01 3.78 -15.39
C ILE A 208 3.75 3.08 -14.88
N TRP A 209 3.57 3.06 -13.56
CA TRP A 209 2.37 2.46 -12.93
C TRP A 209 1.10 3.15 -13.39
N SER A 210 1.13 4.48 -13.52
CA SER A 210 -0.04 5.24 -13.91
C SER A 210 -0.39 5.03 -15.38
N HIS A 211 0.62 4.99 -16.26
CA HIS A 211 0.47 4.79 -17.70
C HIS A 211 -0.11 3.40 -18.05
N ASP A 212 0.38 2.33 -17.41
CA ASP A 212 -0.10 0.96 -17.66
C ASP A 212 -1.57 0.75 -17.31
N VAL A 213 -2.09 1.51 -16.35
CA VAL A 213 -3.50 1.46 -15.97
C VAL A 213 -4.35 2.33 -16.92
N MET A 214 -3.83 3.47 -17.37
CA MET A 214 -4.50 4.33 -18.36
C MET A 214 -4.66 3.64 -19.73
N ALA A 215 -3.66 2.85 -20.14
CA ALA A 215 -3.75 2.02 -21.35
C ALA A 215 -4.89 0.98 -21.30
N GLN A 216 -5.31 0.56 -20.11
CA GLN A 216 -6.40 -0.41 -19.92
C GLN A 216 -7.79 0.24 -19.92
N ASN A 217 -7.89 1.53 -19.58
CA ASN A 217 -9.17 2.26 -19.52
C ASN A 217 -9.57 2.86 -20.89
N SER A 218 -8.60 3.02 -21.79
CA SER A 218 -8.82 3.55 -23.15
C SER A 218 -9.47 2.54 -24.10
N SER A 219 -9.45 1.25 -23.78
CA SER A 219 -10.12 0.17 -24.53
C SER A 219 -11.60 -0.01 -24.17
N GLY A 220 -12.18 0.86 -23.32
CA GLY A 220 -13.51 0.67 -22.73
C GLY A 220 -14.67 1.50 -23.29
N THR A 221 -14.48 2.38 -24.28
CA THR A 221 -15.56 3.29 -24.72
C THR A 221 -15.57 3.55 -26.22
N HIS A 222 -16.38 2.78 -26.95
CA HIS A 222 -17.46 3.24 -27.84
C HIS A 222 -17.85 2.15 -28.84
N CYS A 223 -19.02 1.55 -28.65
CA CYS A 223 -19.73 0.81 -29.69
C CYS A 223 -21.21 1.20 -29.64
N THR A 224 -21.63 2.06 -30.57
CA THR A 224 -23.04 2.37 -30.85
C THR A 224 -23.38 1.85 -32.25
N SER A 225 -23.86 0.60 -32.39
CA SER A 225 -24.81 0.09 -33.42
C SER A 225 -24.88 -1.47 -33.44
N PRO A 226 -25.99 -2.10 -33.90
CA PRO A 226 -26.36 -3.49 -33.59
C PRO A 226 -26.15 -4.48 -34.78
N PRO A 227 -26.51 -5.78 -34.69
CA PRO A 227 -25.58 -6.90 -34.63
C PRO A 227 -25.46 -7.69 -35.95
N THR A 228 -24.25 -8.15 -36.28
CA THR A 228 -24.06 -9.37 -37.07
C THR A 228 -22.99 -10.23 -36.43
N CYS A 229 -23.33 -11.51 -36.30
CA CYS A 229 -22.61 -12.52 -35.52
C CYS A 229 -21.44 -13.09 -36.33
N SER A 230 -20.22 -13.13 -35.75
CA SER A 230 -19.21 -14.19 -35.98
C SER A 230 -18.02 -14.05 -35.00
N PRO A 231 -17.36 -15.16 -34.62
CA PRO A 231 -16.61 -15.25 -33.38
C PRO A 231 -15.10 -15.14 -33.61
N ARG A 232 -14.47 -14.11 -33.06
CA ARG A 232 -13.04 -14.09 -32.70
C ARG A 232 -12.73 -12.77 -32.04
N GLN A 233 -12.35 -12.81 -30.77
CA GLN A 233 -11.19 -12.12 -30.20
C GLN A 233 -11.30 -12.20 -28.67
N GLY A 234 -10.28 -12.81 -28.07
CA GLY A 234 -10.08 -12.77 -26.63
C GLY A 234 -9.82 -11.33 -26.21
N GLY A 235 -10.65 -10.84 -25.30
CA GLY A 235 -10.49 -9.51 -24.72
C GLY A 235 -9.23 -9.44 -23.87
N CYS A 236 -8.41 -8.43 -24.15
CA CYS A 236 -7.28 -8.01 -23.32
C CYS A 236 -7.80 -7.56 -21.94
N GLY A 237 -7.87 -8.47 -20.99
CA GLY A 237 -8.02 -8.16 -19.57
C GLY A 237 -6.65 -7.94 -18.96
N GLY A 238 -6.36 -6.72 -18.50
CA GLY A 238 -5.25 -6.48 -17.61
C GLY A 238 -5.43 -7.30 -16.32
N TRP A 239 -4.32 -7.81 -15.79
CA TRP A 239 -4.32 -8.85 -14.73
C TRP A 239 -4.98 -8.46 -13.40
N TRP A 240 -5.27 -7.18 -13.19
CA TRP A 240 -5.96 -6.64 -12.02
C TRP A 240 -7.44 -6.33 -12.28
N ASN A 241 -7.84 -6.24 -13.56
CA ASN A 241 -9.20 -5.92 -14.01
C ASN A 241 -10.04 -7.17 -14.30
N GLN A 242 -9.50 -8.37 -14.07
CA GLN A 242 -10.31 -9.57 -13.99
C GLN A 242 -10.62 -9.86 -12.52
N PRO A 243 -11.88 -10.20 -12.15
CA PRO A 243 -12.12 -10.86 -10.87
C PRO A 243 -11.10 -11.99 -10.76
N LEU A 244 -10.44 -12.12 -9.60
CA LEU A 244 -9.49 -13.22 -9.32
C LEU A 244 -10.10 -14.49 -9.89
N GLN A 245 -9.54 -14.97 -11.01
CA GLN A 245 -10.02 -16.18 -11.66
C GLN A 245 -10.04 -17.25 -10.57
N PRO A 246 -11.07 -18.10 -10.47
CA PRO A 246 -11.18 -19.09 -9.40
C PRO A 246 -9.87 -19.89 -9.19
N GLY A 247 -9.09 -20.13 -10.26
CA GLY A 247 -7.77 -20.77 -10.20
C GLY A 247 -6.64 -19.97 -9.51
N VAL A 248 -6.69 -18.65 -9.48
CA VAL A 248 -5.73 -17.78 -8.75
C VAL A 248 -6.10 -17.72 -7.27
N GLN A 249 -7.40 -17.62 -6.95
CA GLN A 249 -7.92 -17.76 -5.59
C GLN A 249 -7.52 -19.13 -5.00
N LEU A 250 -7.75 -20.23 -5.75
CA LEU A 250 -7.32 -21.59 -5.41
C LEU A 250 -5.80 -21.78 -5.32
N ARG A 251 -4.97 -20.96 -6.00
CA ARG A 251 -3.50 -21.01 -5.89
C ARG A 251 -2.96 -20.20 -4.71
N LEU A 252 -3.67 -19.15 -4.29
CA LEU A 252 -3.35 -18.36 -3.11
C LEU A 252 -3.82 -19.05 -1.82
N GLU A 253 -4.96 -19.75 -1.85
CA GLU A 253 -5.41 -20.62 -0.75
C GLU A 253 -4.47 -21.81 -0.51
N ARG A 254 -3.74 -22.27 -1.54
CA ARG A 254 -2.68 -23.29 -1.40
C ARG A 254 -1.36 -22.76 -0.82
N LEU A 255 -1.26 -21.46 -0.55
CA LEU A 255 -0.11 -20.83 0.11
C LEU A 255 -0.38 -20.54 1.61
N GLN A 256 -1.56 -20.91 2.14
CA GLN A 256 -1.88 -20.92 3.57
C GLN A 256 -1.52 -22.26 4.21
#